data_AF-A0A5B9DLA2-F1
#
_entry.id   AF-A0A5B9DLA2-F1
#
_cell.length_a   1.000
_cell.length_b   1.000
_cell.length_c   1.000
_cell.angle_alpha   90.00
_cell.angle_beta   90.00
_cell.angle_gamma   90.00
#
_symmetry.space_group_name_H-M   'P 1'
#
loop_
_entity.id
_entity.type
_entity.pdbx_description
1 polymer ?
#
loop_
_entity_poly.entity_id
_entity_poly.type
_entity_poly.pdbx_seq_one_letter_code
_entity_poly.pdbx_strand_id
1 'polypeptide(L)' 'MTNAIEKPLYRLTFSRITGRDADGKDVLARPKEIGAAWARKGDKKGAILALDLIPTDLVNRNGVLFLVPVDAGDEATAD' A
#
# COMPACT_ATOMS: atom_id res chain seq x y z
N MET A 1 -21.69 11.59 21.55
CA MET A 1 -20.70 10.56 21.18
C MET A 1 -19.89 11.13 20.03
N THR A 2 -18.60 11.41 20.25
CA THR A 2 -17.69 11.82 19.19
C THR A 2 -17.43 10.58 18.33
N ASN A 3 -17.88 10.57 17.08
CA ASN A 3 -17.52 9.50 16.14
C ASN A 3 -15.99 9.52 16.00
N ALA A 4 -15.31 8.51 16.52
CA ALA A 4 -13.90 8.32 16.21
C ALA A 4 -13.80 8.16 14.70
N ILE A 5 -12.96 8.97 14.05
CA ILE A 5 -12.73 8.87 12.62
C ILE A 5 -12.03 7.53 12.38
N GLU A 6 -12.70 6.62 11.67
CA GLU A 6 -12.13 5.33 11.30
C GLU A 6 -10.88 5.57 10.43
N LYS A 7 -9.74 4.99 10.82
CA LYS A 7 -8.49 5.04 10.06
C LYS A 7 -8.32 3.77 9.23
N PRO A 8 -7.69 3.84 8.05
CA PRO A 8 -7.29 2.65 7.33
C PRO A 8 -6.23 1.86 8.12
N LEU A 9 -6.16 0.56 7.89
CA LEU A 9 -5.09 -0.31 8.41
C LEU A 9 -3.76 -0.06 7.69
N TYR A 10 -3.82 0.12 6.36
CA TYR A 10 -2.65 0.35 5.52
C TYR A 10 -2.95 1.39 4.43
N ARG A 11 -1.93 2.16 4.04
CA ARG A 11 -1.88 2.84 2.75
C ARG A 11 -1.42 1.87 1.67
N LEU A 12 -2.03 1.94 0.49
CA LEU A 12 -1.65 1.14 -0.67
C LEU A 12 -0.76 1.98 -1.57
N THR A 13 0.47 1.53 -1.77
CA THR A 13 1.37 2.18 -2.73
C THR A 13 1.78 1.20 -3.81
N PHE A 14 1.93 1.69 -5.04
CA PHE A 14 2.34 0.89 -6.18
C PHE A 14 3.60 1.47 -6.82
N SER A 15 4.55 0.58 -7.14
CA SER A 15 5.74 0.91 -7.91
C SER A 15 5.80 0.05 -9.15
N ARG A 16 5.74 0.68 -10.34
CA ARG A 16 5.95 -0.03 -11.60
C ARG A 16 7.40 -0.52 -11.71
N ILE A 17 7.60 -1.63 -12.41
CA ILE A 17 8.94 -2.07 -12.81
C ILE A 17 9.37 -1.25 -14.03
N THR A 18 10.59 -0.72 -13.98
CA THR A 18 11.17 0.10 -15.06
C THR A 18 12.27 -0.60 -15.84
N GLY A 19 12.73 -1.76 -15.37
CA GLY A 19 13.78 -2.55 -15.98
C GLY A 19 14.35 -3.56 -14.99
N ARG A 20 15.51 -4.10 -15.31
CA ARG A 20 16.29 -4.96 -14.42
C ARG A 20 17.72 -4.44 -14.28
N ASP A 21 18.32 -4.67 -13.12
CA ASP A 21 19.74 -4.38 -12.89
C ASP A 21 20.67 -5.44 -13.50
N ALA A 22 21.98 -5.30 -13.27
CA ALA A 22 22.99 -6.21 -13.80
C ALA A 22 22.88 -7.66 -13.25
N ASP A 23 22.26 -7.83 -12.08
CA ASP A 23 22.01 -9.14 -11.46
C ASP A 23 20.66 -9.73 -11.91
N GLY A 24 19.90 -9.03 -12.77
CA GLY A 24 18.58 -9.43 -13.21
C GLY A 24 17.47 -9.16 -12.21
N LYS A 25 17.70 -8.34 -11.18
CA LYS A 25 16.67 -7.96 -10.20
C LYS A 25 15.85 -6.80 -10.74
N ASP A 26 14.55 -6.81 -10.46
CA ASP A 26 13.63 -5.77 -10.93
C ASP A 26 13.97 -4.40 -10.30
N VAL A 27 14.03 -3.37 -11.14
CA VAL A 27 14.21 -1.97 -10.71
C VAL A 27 12.84 -1.32 -10.66
N LEU A 28 12.49 -0.77 -9.49
CA LEU A 28 11.19 -0.15 -9.23
C LEU A 28 11.24 1.37 -9.42
N ALA A 29 10.20 1.94 -10.02
CA ALA A 29 9.96 3.37 -10.00
C ALA A 29 9.61 3.87 -8.59
N ARG A 30 9.60 5.20 -8.41
CA ARG A 30 9.14 5.80 -7.15
C ARG A 30 7.69 5.38 -6.85
N PRO A 31 7.39 4.87 -5.65
CA PRO A 31 6.04 4.46 -5.27
C PRO A 31 5.06 5.64 -5.31
N LYS A 32 3.83 5.34 -5.69
CA LYS A 32 2.69 6.26 -5.61
C LYS A 32 1.60 5.64 -4.77
N GLU A 33 1.03 6.40 -3.85
CA GLU A 33 -0.18 6.00 -3.13
C GLU A 33 -1.34 5.93 -4.11
N ILE A 34 -2.08 4.82 -4.07
CA ILE A 34 -3.20 4.54 -4.97
C ILE A 34 -4.49 4.16 -4.24
N GLY A 35 -4.45 4.13 -2.91
CA GLY A 35 -5.61 3.76 -2.10
C GLY A 35 -5.25 3.38 -0.66
N ALA A 36 -6.16 2.68 -0.01
CA ALA A 36 -5.99 2.22 1.37
C ALA A 36 -6.65 0.85 1.61
N ALA A 37 -6.18 0.13 2.63
CA ALA A 37 -6.78 -1.10 3.11
C ALA A 37 -7.55 -0.82 4.41
N TRP A 38 -8.81 -1.20 4.46
CA TRP A 38 -9.70 -0.97 5.61
C TRP A 38 -10.03 -2.28 6.31
N ALA A 39 -10.20 -2.24 7.63
CA ALA A 39 -10.68 -3.40 8.36
C ALA A 39 -12.08 -3.82 7.87
N ARG A 40 -12.35 -5.12 7.88
CA ARG A 40 -13.72 -5.59 7.62
C ARG A 40 -14.58 -5.33 8.85
N LYS A 41 -15.82 -4.89 8.62
CA LYS A 41 -16.82 -4.74 9.70
C LYS A 41 -17.14 -6.10 10.35
N GLY A 42 -17.41 -6.07 11.65
CA GLY A 42 -17.77 -7.23 12.45
C GLY A 42 -16.55 -8.05 12.88
N ASP A 43 -16.70 -9.36 12.92
CA ASP A 43 -15.70 -10.37 13.35
C ASP A 43 -14.90 -10.96 12.17
N LYS A 44 -14.97 -10.33 10.99
CA LYS A 44 -14.38 -10.87 9.77
C LYS A 44 -12.88 -10.56 9.71
N LYS A 45 -12.08 -11.58 9.42
CA LYS A 45 -10.64 -11.45 9.17
C LYS A 45 -10.34 -10.82 7.81
N GLY A 46 -9.17 -10.17 7.70
CA GLY A 46 -8.65 -9.55 6.48
C GLY A 46 -9.04 -8.08 6.33
N ALA A 47 -8.70 -7.50 5.17
CA ALA A 47 -8.93 -6.10 4.84
C ALA A 47 -9.62 -5.93 3.48
N ILE A 48 -10.31 -4.81 3.29
CA ILE A 48 -10.91 -4.39 2.02
C ILE A 48 -9.96 -3.38 1.39
N LEU A 49 -9.49 -3.67 0.18
CA LEU A 49 -8.71 -2.70 -0.60
C LEU A 49 -9.68 -1.72 -1.28
N ALA A 50 -9.54 -0.44 -0.95
CA ALA A 50 -10.18 0.66 -1.64
C ALA A 50 -9.12 1.34 -2.51
N LEU A 51 -9.25 1.22 -3.83
CA LEU A 51 -8.35 1.85 -4.80
C LEU A 51 -8.98 3.16 -5.30
N ASP A 52 -8.29 4.26 -5.08
CA ASP A 52 -8.64 5.58 -5.61
C ASP A 52 -8.11 5.76 -7.04
N LEU A 53 -7.03 5.06 -7.36
CA LEU A 53 -6.40 5.04 -8.69
C LEU A 53 -6.07 3.59 -9.07
N ILE A 54 -6.33 3.22 -10.33
CA ILE A 54 -5.91 1.92 -10.88
C ILE A 54 -4.87 2.16 -11.99
N PRO A 55 -3.55 2.03 -11.70
CA PRO A 55 -2.52 2.18 -12.71
C PRO A 55 -2.64 1.09 -13.80
N THR A 56 -2.46 1.44 -15.07
CA THR A 56 -2.42 0.44 -16.16
C THR A 56 -1.35 -0.63 -15.92
N ASP A 57 -0.20 -0.24 -15.36
CA ASP A 57 0.88 -1.16 -14.97
C ASP A 57 0.44 -2.16 -13.89
N LEU A 58 -0.48 -1.79 -12.99
CA LEU A 58 -1.05 -2.72 -12.01
C LEU A 58 -1.92 -3.79 -12.70
N VAL A 59 -2.74 -3.38 -13.67
CA VAL A 59 -3.57 -4.29 -14.47
C VAL A 59 -2.69 -5.26 -15.28
N ASN A 60 -1.58 -4.74 -15.83
CA ASN A 60 -0.61 -5.53 -16.59
C ASN A 60 0.36 -6.33 -15.72
N ARG A 61 0.21 -6.31 -14.39
CA ARG A 61 1.07 -6.99 -13.41
C ARG A 61 2.55 -6.62 -13.55
N ASN A 62 2.83 -5.38 -13.96
CA ASN A 62 4.17 -4.84 -14.20
C ASN A 62 4.60 -3.92 -13.04
N GLY A 63 4.65 -4.48 -11.82
CA GLY A 63 4.96 -3.70 -10.63
C GLY A 63 4.71 -4.45 -9.34
N VAL A 64 4.95 -3.75 -8.24
CA VAL A 64 4.79 -4.26 -6.87
C VAL A 64 3.82 -3.38 -6.12
N LEU A 65 2.87 -4.00 -5.43
CA LEU A 65 1.94 -3.36 -4.50
C LEU A 65 2.46 -3.52 -3.08
N PHE A 66 2.53 -2.43 -2.34
CA PHE A 66 2.96 -2.39 -0.95
C PHE A 66 1.80 -2.01 -0.03
N LEU A 67 1.73 -2.67 1.12
CA LEU A 67 0.89 -2.29 2.25
C LEU A 67 1.75 -1.55 3.28
N VAL A 68 1.50 -0.25 3.47
CA VAL A 68 2.25 0.58 4.42
C VAL A 68 1.38 0.84 5.64
N PRO A 69 1.74 0.41 6.86
CA PRO A 69 0.89 0.60 8.04
C PRO A 69 0.69 2.09 8.33
N VAL A 70 -0.54 2.48 8.67
CA VAL A 70 -0.89 3.90 8.91
C VAL A 70 -0.34 4.40 10.24
N ASP A 71 -0.09 3.52 11.20
CA ASP A 71 0.42 3.84 12.54
C ASP A 71 1.94 3.60 12.70
N ALA A 72 2.67 3.31 11.61
CA ALA A 72 4.13 3.08 11.65
C ALA A 72 4.98 4.34 11.94
N GLY A 73 4.36 5.43 12.38
CA GLY A 73 5.01 6.73 12.63
C GLY A 73 5.62 6.91 14.01
N ASP A 74 5.36 6.02 14.97
CA ASP A 74 5.79 6.22 16.38
C ASP A 74 6.95 5.30 16.84
N GLU A 75 7.42 4.36 16.01
CA GLU A 75 8.50 3.41 16.39
C GLU A 75 9.77 3.53 15.51
N ALA A 76 10.11 4.74 15.06
CA ALA A 76 11.39 5.00 14.39
C ALA A 76 12.15 6.16 15.05
N THR A 77 12.31 6.10 16.37
CA THR A 77 13.45 6.73 17.06
C THR A 77 13.83 5.87 18.28
N ALA A 78 14.75 4.94 18.07
CA ALA A 78 15.56 4.38 19.14
C ALA A 78 17.02 4.63 18.73
N ASP A 79 17.64 5.59 19.42
CA ASP A 79 19.09 5.85 19.41
C ASP A 79 19.88 4.62 19.88
#